data_AF-A0A7S4EYP3-F1
#
_entry.id   AF-A0A7S4EYP3-F1
#
_cell.length_a   1.000
_cell.length_b   1.000
_cell.length_c   1.000
_cell.angle_alpha   90.00
_cell.angle_beta   90.00
_cell.angle_gamma   90.00
#
_symmetry.space_group_name_H-M   'P 1'
#
loop_
_entity.id
_entity.type
_entity.pdbx_description
1 polymer ?
#
loop_
_entity_poly.entity_id
_entity_poly.type
_entity_poly.pdbx_seq_one_letter_code
_entity_poly.pdbx_strand_id
1 'polypeptide(L)'
;GTSYSLCCSRRGEVLWSASVRSAVVLLGGNSAFSAAACEDGTLHVFTVAGRRALPPMVACEAPVALHADRSSSLIILGADGELRVWSGLPLAPTCSLCCSAAPILSSDDDPPQLSLLPDLAPLLVNSAGAFVYRESLRAWLSLGDETFKGSVYASSFTQRSTPKEIEQQPLSSLQQQQRRQRQSAPAAAAAAALNLAALSPKGQYELTLAHIEHQMASALALQSATEYRHWLKLYALNLSQQQAVRKVRELCDELLGPLVAQDADVHGAEISSASRPGATAWQPQLLGFNKRQLLRETVLPALATNRALQLILAEYLEMLET
;
A
#
# COMPACT_ATOMS: atom_id res chain seq x y z
N GLY A 1 -27.18 33.55 -14.32
CA GLY A 1 -26.08 32.64 -13.96
C GLY A 1 -26.69 31.29 -13.68
N THR A 2 -26.24 30.26 -14.37
CA THR A 2 -26.71 28.88 -14.18
C THR A 2 -26.32 28.45 -12.76
N SER A 3 -27.29 28.13 -11.92
CA SER A 3 -27.06 27.62 -10.57
C SER A 3 -27.43 26.15 -10.52
N TYR A 4 -26.54 25.31 -10.03
CA TYR A 4 -26.76 23.87 -9.92
C TYR A 4 -27.22 23.53 -8.51
N SER A 5 -28.20 22.64 -8.37
CA SER A 5 -28.69 22.17 -7.06
C SER A 5 -28.08 20.82 -6.71
N LEU A 6 -27.45 20.75 -5.54
CA LEU A 6 -27.06 19.53 -4.86
C LEU A 6 -28.15 19.10 -3.91
N CYS A 7 -28.49 17.81 -3.90
CA CYS A 7 -29.45 17.23 -2.99
C CYS A 7 -28.83 16.00 -2.33
N CYS A 8 -28.82 15.97 -1.01
CA CYS A 8 -28.46 14.78 -0.25
C CYS A 8 -29.74 14.13 0.26
N SER A 9 -29.94 12.85 -0.07
CA SER A 9 -31.10 12.09 0.36
C SER A 9 -30.71 10.75 0.97
N ARG A 10 -31.56 10.24 1.86
CA ARG A 10 -31.41 8.91 2.46
C ARG A 10 -32.75 8.19 2.36
N ARG A 11 -32.75 7.02 1.73
CA ARG A 11 -33.97 6.21 1.51
C ARG A 11 -35.13 6.99 0.86
N GLY A 12 -34.80 7.93 -0.04
CA GLY A 12 -35.79 8.76 -0.75
C GLY A 12 -36.17 10.06 -0.03
N GLU A 13 -35.81 10.23 1.25
CA GLU A 13 -36.04 11.48 1.97
C GLU A 13 -34.88 12.46 1.76
N VAL A 14 -35.20 13.68 1.34
CA VAL A 14 -34.21 14.75 1.20
C VAL A 14 -33.79 15.24 2.58
N LEU A 15 -32.52 15.05 2.91
CA LEU A 15 -31.92 15.52 4.16
C LEU A 15 -31.58 17.01 4.09
N TRP A 16 -30.98 17.42 2.98
CA TRP A 16 -30.62 18.81 2.72
C TRP A 16 -30.43 19.07 1.23
N SER A 17 -30.46 20.36 0.86
CA SER A 17 -30.14 20.81 -0.49
C SER A 17 -29.27 22.07 -0.44
N ALA A 18 -28.38 22.22 -1.41
CA ALA A 18 -27.50 23.37 -1.53
C ALA A 18 -27.36 23.79 -3.00
N SER A 19 -27.16 25.06 -3.27
CA SER A 19 -26.92 25.55 -4.63
C SER A 19 -25.45 25.93 -4.83
N VAL A 20 -24.82 25.43 -5.89
CA VAL A 20 -23.44 25.73 -6.31
C VAL A 20 -23.42 26.44 -7.66
N ARG A 21 -22.34 27.19 -7.93
CA ARG A 21 -22.24 28.09 -9.09
C ARG A 21 -21.77 27.40 -10.37
N SER A 22 -21.12 26.24 -10.24
CA SER A 22 -20.55 25.47 -11.35
C SER A 22 -21.08 24.03 -11.33
N ALA A 23 -21.05 23.37 -12.48
CA ALA A 23 -21.53 22.00 -12.64
C ALA A 23 -20.71 21.08 -11.75
N VAL A 24 -21.38 20.20 -11.00
CA VAL A 24 -20.72 19.23 -10.12
C VAL A 24 -20.40 18.00 -10.95
N VAL A 25 -19.12 17.67 -11.01
CA VAL A 25 -18.61 16.55 -11.81
C VAL A 25 -18.27 15.34 -10.94
N LEU A 26 -17.81 15.56 -9.70
CA LEU A 26 -17.51 14.50 -8.74
C LEU A 26 -18.15 14.80 -7.39
N LEU A 27 -18.63 13.73 -6.76
CA LEU A 27 -19.18 13.75 -5.41
C LEU A 27 -18.41 12.76 -4.55
N GLY A 28 -18.12 13.15 -3.32
CA GLY A 28 -17.51 12.29 -2.31
C GLY A 28 -18.15 12.57 -0.96
N GLY A 29 -18.07 11.64 -0.03
CA GLY A 29 -18.60 11.89 1.31
C GLY A 29 -18.57 10.66 2.19
N ASN A 30 -18.74 10.91 3.47
CA ASN A 30 -18.77 9.91 4.52
C ASN A 30 -19.77 10.33 5.61
N SER A 31 -19.72 9.67 6.77
CA SER A 31 -20.60 9.99 7.89
C SER A 31 -20.32 11.35 8.55
N ALA A 32 -19.18 11.99 8.28
CA ALA A 32 -18.77 13.27 8.86
C ALA A 32 -19.03 14.47 7.94
N PHE A 33 -18.91 14.30 6.61
CA PHE A 33 -19.10 15.40 5.65
C PHE A 33 -19.49 14.90 4.25
N SER A 34 -19.93 15.84 3.41
CA SER A 34 -20.12 15.63 1.97
C SER A 34 -19.28 16.64 1.20
N ALA A 35 -18.70 16.23 0.09
CA ALA A 35 -17.85 17.03 -0.78
C ALA A 35 -18.35 16.98 -2.23
N ALA A 36 -18.28 18.11 -2.90
CA ALA A 36 -18.65 18.26 -4.30
C ALA A 36 -17.54 19.00 -5.04
N ALA A 37 -16.91 18.35 -6.02
CA ALA A 37 -15.94 18.97 -6.91
C ALA A 37 -16.63 19.39 -8.21
N CYS A 38 -16.38 20.61 -8.62
CA CYS A 38 -17.00 21.26 -9.76
C CYS A 38 -16.04 21.30 -10.96
N GLU A 39 -16.62 21.46 -12.16
CA GLU A 39 -15.89 21.54 -13.43
C GLU A 39 -14.89 22.70 -13.48
N ASP A 40 -15.14 23.77 -12.73
CA ASP A 40 -14.26 24.95 -12.62
C ASP A 40 -13.10 24.75 -11.63
N GLY A 41 -12.87 23.52 -11.17
CA GLY A 41 -11.81 23.20 -10.21
C GLY A 41 -12.13 23.55 -8.76
N THR A 42 -13.34 24.05 -8.48
CA THR A 42 -13.74 24.37 -7.11
C THR A 42 -14.25 23.15 -6.36
N LEU A 43 -13.91 23.06 -5.08
CA LEU A 43 -14.30 22.02 -4.15
C LEU A 43 -15.13 22.62 -3.02
N HIS A 44 -16.35 22.12 -2.87
CA HIS A 44 -17.26 22.49 -1.80
C HIS A 44 -17.33 21.38 -0.75
N VAL A 45 -17.21 21.74 0.52
CA VAL A 45 -17.38 20.82 1.65
C VAL A 45 -18.58 21.25 2.48
N PHE A 46 -19.44 20.28 2.78
CA PHE A 46 -20.67 20.43 3.54
C PHE A 46 -20.63 19.52 4.77
N THR A 47 -21.13 20.03 5.89
CA THR A 47 -21.42 19.20 7.07
C THR A 47 -22.55 18.21 6.76
N VAL A 48 -22.74 17.22 7.64
CA VAL A 48 -23.82 16.22 7.54
C VAL A 48 -25.21 16.85 7.37
N ALA A 49 -25.44 18.02 7.98
CA ALA A 49 -26.70 18.76 7.89
C ALA A 49 -26.80 19.72 6.68
N GLY A 50 -25.84 19.68 5.74
CA GLY A 50 -25.85 20.50 4.53
C GLY A 50 -25.34 21.92 4.69
N ARG A 51 -24.90 22.33 5.90
CA ARG A 51 -24.22 23.62 6.09
C ARG A 51 -22.86 23.60 5.39
N ARG A 52 -22.54 24.64 4.61
CA ARG A 52 -21.20 24.84 4.05
C ARG A 52 -20.18 24.93 5.19
N ALA A 53 -19.19 24.04 5.17
CA ALA A 53 -18.14 24.01 6.18
C ALA A 53 -17.07 25.08 5.93
N LEU A 54 -16.79 25.35 4.65
CA LEU A 54 -15.73 26.23 4.19
C LEU A 54 -16.19 27.06 3.00
N PRO A 55 -15.55 28.22 2.73
CA PRO A 55 -15.59 28.83 1.41
C PRO A 55 -15.18 27.83 0.32
N PRO A 56 -15.64 27.98 -0.94
CA PRO A 56 -15.21 27.12 -2.04
C PRO A 56 -13.69 27.13 -2.17
N MET A 57 -13.06 25.95 -2.11
CA MET A 57 -11.62 25.82 -2.24
C MET A 57 -11.27 25.62 -3.72
N VAL A 58 -10.34 26.38 -4.26
CA VAL A 58 -9.81 26.11 -5.61
C VAL A 58 -8.81 24.96 -5.48
N ALA A 59 -9.22 23.76 -5.86
CA ALA A 59 -8.58 22.51 -5.46
C ALA A 59 -7.78 21.83 -6.56
N CYS A 60 -8.05 22.12 -7.84
CA CYS A 60 -7.33 21.64 -9.02
C CYS A 60 -7.81 22.43 -10.25
N GLU A 61 -7.24 22.23 -11.42
CA GLU A 61 -7.76 22.83 -12.67
C GLU A 61 -9.09 22.19 -13.09
N ALA A 62 -9.11 20.87 -13.28
CA ALA A 62 -10.31 20.08 -13.55
C ALA A 62 -10.24 18.77 -12.75
N PRO A 63 -11.25 18.42 -11.95
CA PRO A 63 -11.18 17.26 -11.08
C PRO A 63 -11.44 15.95 -11.86
N VAL A 64 -10.53 14.99 -11.72
CA VAL A 64 -10.57 13.69 -12.40
C VAL A 64 -11.05 12.57 -11.49
N ALA A 65 -10.57 12.57 -10.25
CA ALA A 65 -10.98 11.59 -9.24
C ALA A 65 -11.07 12.25 -7.86
N LEU A 66 -12.04 11.80 -7.06
CA LEU A 66 -12.30 12.28 -5.71
C LEU A 66 -12.64 11.09 -4.82
N HIS A 67 -12.03 11.01 -3.64
CA HIS A 67 -12.35 9.99 -2.66
C HIS A 67 -12.36 10.58 -1.25
N ALA A 68 -13.44 10.32 -0.52
CA ALA A 68 -13.53 10.62 0.90
C ALA A 68 -13.31 9.31 1.67
N ASP A 69 -12.31 9.30 2.56
CA ASP A 69 -12.09 8.15 3.43
C ASP A 69 -13.24 8.03 4.46
N ARG A 70 -13.30 6.92 5.20
CA ARG A 70 -14.23 6.70 6.32
C ARG A 70 -14.05 7.72 7.46
N SER A 71 -12.88 8.38 7.53
CA SER A 71 -12.55 9.39 8.52
C SER A 71 -12.78 10.84 8.01
N SER A 72 -12.19 11.82 8.67
CA SER A 72 -12.25 13.25 8.31
C SER A 72 -11.29 13.65 7.17
N SER A 73 -11.04 12.74 6.22
CA SER A 73 -10.02 12.93 5.19
C SER A 73 -10.60 12.84 3.76
N LEU A 74 -10.01 13.62 2.86
CA LEU A 74 -10.43 13.75 1.47
C LEU A 74 -9.20 13.81 0.58
N ILE A 75 -9.26 13.13 -0.55
CA ILE A 75 -8.24 13.19 -1.59
C ILE A 75 -8.87 13.57 -2.93
N ILE A 76 -8.21 14.46 -3.67
CA ILE A 76 -8.60 14.85 -5.04
C ILE A 76 -7.41 14.72 -5.97
N LEU A 77 -7.69 14.34 -7.21
CA LEU A 77 -6.75 14.34 -8.33
C LEU A 77 -7.26 15.27 -9.42
N GLY A 78 -6.44 16.21 -9.85
CA GLY A 78 -6.70 17.07 -10.99
C GLY A 78 -6.21 16.49 -12.32
N ALA A 79 -6.72 17.03 -13.43
CA ALA A 79 -6.30 16.71 -14.79
C ALA A 79 -4.87 17.19 -15.11
N ASP A 80 -4.39 18.18 -14.35
CA ASP A 80 -2.99 18.61 -14.31
C ASP A 80 -2.05 17.56 -13.69
N GLY A 81 -2.62 16.48 -13.13
CA GLY A 81 -1.90 15.46 -12.40
C GLY A 81 -1.53 15.88 -10.97
N GLU A 82 -2.01 17.01 -10.47
CA GLU A 82 -1.81 17.42 -9.09
C GLU A 82 -2.79 16.69 -8.18
N LEU A 83 -2.24 16.09 -7.13
CA LEU A 83 -2.98 15.34 -6.12
C LEU A 83 -2.86 16.04 -4.78
N ARG A 84 -3.99 16.21 -4.10
CA ARG A 84 -4.06 16.87 -2.79
C ARG A 84 -4.85 16.02 -1.81
N VAL A 85 -4.31 15.87 -0.59
CA VAL A 85 -4.95 15.21 0.54
C VAL A 85 -5.21 16.23 1.63
N TRP A 86 -6.42 16.21 2.17
CA TRP A 86 -6.81 16.98 3.35
C TRP A 86 -7.24 16.05 4.47
N SER A 87 -7.00 16.47 5.70
CA SER A 87 -7.45 15.83 6.94
C SER A 87 -8.17 16.83 7.84
N GLY A 88 -8.90 16.33 8.84
CA GLY A 88 -9.64 17.16 9.80
C GLY A 88 -10.92 17.81 9.27
N LEU A 89 -11.41 17.40 8.10
CA LEU A 89 -12.67 17.89 7.53
C LEU A 89 -13.89 17.37 8.32
N PRO A 90 -14.94 18.18 8.55
CA PRO A 90 -15.10 19.58 8.14
C PRO A 90 -14.64 20.62 9.18
N LEU A 91 -14.12 20.20 10.34
CA LEU A 91 -13.97 21.06 11.53
C LEU A 91 -12.64 21.82 11.59
N ALA A 92 -11.53 21.16 11.25
CA ALA A 92 -10.17 21.69 11.32
C ALA A 92 -9.38 21.24 10.06
N PRO A 93 -9.77 21.73 8.87
CA PRO A 93 -9.16 21.29 7.62
C PRO A 93 -7.67 21.65 7.57
N THR A 94 -6.84 20.65 7.29
CA THR A 94 -5.41 20.81 7.04
C THR A 94 -5.04 20.06 5.77
N CYS A 95 -4.28 20.68 4.88
CA CYS A 95 -3.70 19.97 3.74
C CYS A 95 -2.52 19.15 4.24
N SER A 96 -2.67 17.82 4.22
CA SER A 96 -1.65 16.89 4.71
C SER A 96 -0.64 16.52 3.64
N LEU A 97 -1.01 16.55 2.36
CA LEU A 97 -0.12 16.18 1.26
C LEU A 97 -0.50 16.90 -0.04
N CYS A 98 0.52 17.34 -0.78
CA CYS A 98 0.45 17.73 -2.19
C CYS A 98 1.54 16.99 -2.96
N CYS A 99 1.19 16.26 -4.01
CA CYS A 99 2.16 15.60 -4.88
C CYS A 99 1.65 15.47 -6.32
N SER A 100 2.58 15.26 -7.26
CA SER A 100 2.23 15.02 -8.66
C SER A 100 2.06 13.53 -8.94
N ALA A 101 0.94 13.16 -9.56
CA ALA A 101 0.65 11.86 -10.14
C ALA A 101 0.91 11.81 -11.66
N ALA A 102 1.29 12.92 -12.29
CA ALA A 102 1.51 12.99 -13.74
C ALA A 102 2.37 11.85 -14.33
N PRO A 103 3.46 11.37 -13.68
CA PRO A 103 4.27 10.28 -14.23
C PRO A 103 3.59 8.92 -14.33
N ILE A 104 2.52 8.69 -13.55
CA ILE A 104 1.81 7.40 -13.47
C ILE A 104 0.43 7.44 -14.12
N LEU A 105 -0.03 8.63 -14.54
CA LEU A 105 -1.27 8.77 -15.29
C LEU A 105 -1.04 8.28 -16.72
N SER A 106 -1.80 7.26 -17.11
CA SER A 106 -1.91 6.85 -18.51
C SER A 106 -2.87 7.78 -19.24
N SER A 107 -2.65 7.99 -20.53
CA SER A 107 -3.59 8.69 -21.43
C SER A 107 -4.81 7.84 -21.81
N ASP A 108 -5.09 6.79 -21.05
CA ASP A 108 -6.20 5.87 -21.34
C ASP A 108 -7.53 6.50 -20.89
N ASP A 109 -8.62 6.11 -21.54
CA ASP A 109 -9.97 6.67 -21.30
C ASP A 109 -10.58 6.26 -19.94
N ASP A 110 -10.03 5.24 -19.27
CA ASP A 110 -10.58 4.76 -18.01
C ASP A 110 -10.17 5.68 -16.84
N PRO A 111 -11.13 6.22 -16.07
CA PRO A 111 -10.82 7.11 -14.96
C PRO A 111 -10.04 6.37 -13.87
N PRO A 112 -8.97 6.96 -13.32
CA PRO A 112 -8.19 6.36 -12.25
C PRO A 112 -9.05 6.20 -10.99
N GLN A 113 -8.94 5.06 -10.33
CA GLN A 113 -9.53 4.83 -9.03
C GLN A 113 -8.59 5.35 -7.94
N LEU A 114 -9.14 6.19 -7.06
CA LEU A 114 -8.41 6.84 -6.00
C LEU A 114 -8.91 6.39 -4.63
N SER A 115 -7.98 6.12 -3.72
CA SER A 115 -8.28 5.72 -2.35
C SER A 115 -7.18 6.17 -1.39
N LEU A 116 -7.49 6.17 -0.10
CA LEU A 116 -6.53 6.50 0.97
C LEU A 116 -6.25 5.25 1.81
N LEU A 117 -4.97 5.00 2.09
CA LEU A 117 -4.55 4.01 3.08
C LEU A 117 -4.76 4.54 4.51
N PRO A 118 -4.69 3.68 5.55
CA PRO A 118 -4.90 4.10 6.94
C PRO A 118 -3.93 5.18 7.44
N ASP A 119 -2.74 5.25 6.85
CA ASP A 119 -1.70 6.27 7.09
C ASP A 119 -1.92 7.56 6.27
N LEU A 120 -3.06 7.69 5.58
CA LEU A 120 -3.41 8.75 4.63
C LEU A 120 -2.52 8.78 3.37
N ALA A 121 -1.76 7.71 3.09
CA ALA A 121 -1.02 7.60 1.85
C ALA A 121 -1.98 7.40 0.64
N PRO A 122 -1.81 8.17 -0.45
CA PRO A 122 -2.55 7.97 -1.69
C PRO A 122 -2.29 6.60 -2.32
N LEU A 123 -3.37 5.90 -2.66
CA LEU A 123 -3.36 4.71 -3.51
C LEU A 123 -4.15 5.02 -4.79
N LEU A 124 -3.45 4.94 -5.93
CA LEU A 124 -4.00 5.17 -7.27
C LEU A 124 -3.95 3.87 -8.06
N VAL A 125 -5.09 3.49 -8.64
CA VAL A 125 -5.23 2.30 -9.48
C VAL A 125 -5.77 2.72 -10.84
N ASN A 126 -5.06 2.38 -11.91
CA ASN A 126 -5.46 2.65 -13.29
C ASN A 126 -5.13 1.45 -14.18
N SER A 127 -5.29 1.62 -15.50
CA SER A 127 -4.94 0.61 -16.50
C SER A 127 -3.46 0.20 -16.44
N ALA A 128 -2.55 1.14 -16.14
CA ALA A 128 -1.11 0.92 -16.07
C ALA A 128 -0.68 0.13 -14.83
N GLY A 129 -1.40 0.22 -13.72
CA GLY A 129 -1.11 -0.55 -12.52
C GLY A 129 -1.74 0.01 -11.26
N ALA A 130 -1.15 -0.36 -10.12
CA ALA A 130 -1.52 0.15 -8.81
C ALA A 130 -0.27 0.79 -8.22
N PHE A 131 -0.41 2.01 -7.74
CA PHE A 131 0.68 2.84 -7.27
C PHE A 131 0.34 3.42 -5.91
N VAL A 132 1.30 3.36 -4.98
CA VAL A 132 1.17 4.00 -3.67
C VAL A 132 2.19 5.09 -3.53
N TYR A 133 1.76 6.28 -3.13
CA TYR A 133 2.68 7.38 -2.85
C TYR A 133 3.22 7.27 -1.42
N ARG A 134 4.54 7.39 -1.27
CA ARG A 134 5.21 7.45 0.04
C ARG A 134 5.87 8.80 0.21
N GLU A 135 5.40 9.58 1.18
CA GLU A 135 5.92 10.92 1.45
C GLU A 135 7.40 10.90 1.85
N SER A 136 7.84 9.90 2.63
CA SER A 136 9.24 9.74 3.02
C SER A 136 10.18 9.54 1.82
N LEU A 137 9.68 8.98 0.72
CA LEU A 137 10.44 8.76 -0.51
C LEU A 137 10.17 9.83 -1.58
N ARG A 138 9.10 10.63 -1.38
CA ARG A 138 8.52 11.53 -2.37
C ARG A 138 8.31 10.87 -3.74
N ALA A 139 7.94 9.59 -3.73
CA ALA A 139 7.86 8.77 -4.93
C ALA A 139 6.63 7.86 -4.91
N TRP A 140 6.16 7.54 -6.11
CA TRP A 140 5.16 6.50 -6.34
C TRP A 140 5.84 5.14 -6.43
N LEU A 141 5.37 4.20 -5.63
CA LEU A 141 5.80 2.81 -5.64
C LEU A 141 4.84 1.99 -6.50
N SER A 142 5.36 1.32 -7.53
CA SER A 142 4.56 0.40 -8.34
C SER A 142 4.34 -0.91 -7.58
N LEU A 143 3.07 -1.25 -7.32
CA LEU A 143 2.67 -2.49 -6.65
C LEU A 143 2.37 -3.61 -7.64
N GLY A 144 1.93 -3.26 -8.84
CA GLY A 144 1.68 -4.21 -9.92
C GLY A 144 2.91 -4.36 -10.80
N ASP A 145 3.34 -5.59 -11.05
CA ASP A 145 4.34 -5.88 -12.07
C ASP A 145 3.94 -7.13 -12.88
N GLU A 146 4.03 -7.00 -14.21
CA GLU A 146 3.75 -8.09 -15.15
C GLU A 146 4.89 -9.09 -15.27
N THR A 147 6.09 -8.72 -14.85
CA THR A 147 7.29 -9.56 -14.92
C THR A 147 7.12 -10.88 -14.17
N PHE A 148 6.29 -10.91 -13.12
CA PHE A 148 6.14 -12.07 -12.24
C PHE A 148 5.01 -13.03 -12.61
N LYS A 149 4.38 -12.90 -13.78
CA LYS A 149 3.32 -13.83 -14.25
C LYS A 149 3.76 -15.31 -14.20
N GLY A 150 5.07 -15.56 -14.23
CA GLY A 150 5.66 -16.91 -14.16
C GLY A 150 6.04 -17.46 -12.80
N SER A 151 5.81 -16.70 -11.73
CA SER A 151 6.04 -17.20 -10.37
C SER A 151 5.04 -18.31 -10.03
N VAL A 152 5.50 -19.32 -9.29
CA VAL A 152 4.63 -20.38 -8.75
C VAL A 152 3.54 -19.80 -7.83
N TYR A 153 3.80 -18.65 -7.22
CA TYR A 153 2.84 -17.96 -6.35
C TYR A 153 1.94 -16.96 -7.06
N ALA A 154 2.08 -16.81 -8.38
CA ALA A 154 1.24 -15.88 -9.13
C ALA A 154 -0.24 -16.19 -8.93
N SER A 155 -0.67 -17.45 -8.84
CA SER A 155 -2.10 -17.81 -8.68
C SER A 155 -2.57 -18.03 -7.23
N SER A 156 -1.70 -17.88 -6.24
CA SER A 156 -1.95 -18.37 -4.86
C SER A 156 -3.06 -17.64 -4.09
N PHE A 157 -3.56 -16.51 -4.56
CA PHE A 157 -4.59 -15.71 -3.88
C PHE A 157 -5.98 -15.78 -4.53
N THR A 158 -6.30 -16.88 -5.20
CA THR A 158 -7.59 -17.09 -5.88
C THR A 158 -8.76 -17.46 -4.95
N GLN A 159 -8.62 -17.40 -3.63
CA GLN A 159 -9.73 -17.70 -2.73
C GLN A 159 -10.78 -16.58 -2.72
N ARG A 160 -12.06 -16.97 -2.63
CA ARG A 160 -13.17 -16.04 -2.39
C ARG A 160 -13.06 -15.54 -0.95
N SER A 161 -12.50 -14.35 -0.78
CA SER A 161 -12.41 -13.69 0.52
C SER A 161 -13.77 -13.14 0.95
N THR A 162 -14.11 -13.30 2.21
CA THR A 162 -15.21 -12.58 2.87
C THR A 162 -14.90 -11.08 2.95
N PRO A 163 -15.89 -10.18 3.12
CA PRO A 163 -15.64 -8.73 3.19
C PRO A 163 -14.62 -8.30 4.25
N LYS A 164 -14.54 -9.02 5.38
CA LYS A 164 -13.52 -8.79 6.42
C LYS A 164 -12.11 -9.22 5.99
N GLU A 165 -12.01 -10.28 5.20
CA GLU A 165 -10.72 -10.75 4.68
C GLU A 165 -10.20 -9.84 3.57
N ILE A 166 -11.08 -9.15 2.81
CA ILE A 166 -10.68 -8.14 1.82
C ILE A 166 -9.98 -6.95 2.49
N GLU A 167 -10.48 -6.47 3.63
CA GLU A 167 -9.82 -5.40 4.39
C GLU A 167 -8.45 -5.83 4.95
N GLN A 168 -8.28 -7.13 5.22
CA GLN A 168 -7.02 -7.71 5.68
C GLN A 168 -6.10 -8.15 4.53
N GLN A 169 -6.54 -8.01 3.27
CA GLN A 169 -5.79 -8.43 2.09
C GLN A 169 -5.87 -7.41 0.93
N PRO A 170 -5.47 -6.14 1.17
CA PRO A 170 -5.49 -5.11 0.14
C PRO A 170 -4.65 -5.48 -1.09
N LEU A 171 -3.45 -6.04 -0.93
CA LEU A 171 -2.59 -6.38 -2.09
C LEU A 171 -3.24 -7.45 -2.97
N SER A 172 -3.80 -8.48 -2.35
CA SER A 172 -4.48 -9.57 -3.04
C SER A 172 -5.71 -9.08 -3.81
N SER A 173 -6.51 -8.20 -3.18
CA SER A 173 -7.70 -7.64 -3.82
C SER A 173 -7.34 -6.76 -5.03
N LEU A 174 -6.31 -5.92 -4.89
CA LEU A 174 -5.76 -5.11 -5.98
C LEU A 174 -5.27 -5.98 -7.14
N GLN A 175 -4.50 -7.02 -6.85
CA GLN A 175 -3.99 -7.93 -7.88
C GLN A 175 -5.10 -8.70 -8.58
N GLN A 176 -6.14 -9.11 -7.86
CA GLN A 176 -7.32 -9.75 -8.47
C GLN A 176 -8.08 -8.78 -9.37
N GLN A 177 -8.26 -7.53 -8.93
CA GLN A 177 -8.92 -6.49 -9.72
C GLN A 177 -8.17 -6.20 -11.02
N GLN A 178 -6.84 -6.01 -10.95
CA GLN A 178 -6.00 -5.78 -12.12
C GLN A 178 -6.07 -6.91 -13.12
N ARG A 179 -6.08 -8.16 -12.65
CA ARG A 179 -6.23 -9.33 -13.54
C ARG A 179 -7.56 -9.33 -14.29
N ARG A 180 -8.66 -9.01 -13.60
CA ARG A 180 -9.99 -8.94 -14.23
C ARG A 180 -10.03 -7.86 -15.31
N GLN A 181 -9.44 -6.70 -15.05
CA GLN A 181 -9.38 -5.60 -16.02
C GLN A 181 -8.51 -5.95 -17.25
N ARG A 182 -7.44 -6.74 -17.08
CA ARG A 182 -6.48 -7.08 -18.15
C ARG A 182 -6.73 -8.39 -18.89
N GLN A 183 -7.76 -9.16 -18.55
CA GLN A 183 -8.07 -10.44 -19.19
C GLN A 183 -8.52 -10.34 -20.67
N SER A 184 -8.48 -9.14 -21.27
CA SER A 184 -8.94 -8.85 -22.63
C SER A 184 -7.92 -9.11 -23.76
N ALA A 185 -6.67 -9.51 -23.48
CA ALA A 185 -5.62 -9.65 -24.51
C ALA A 185 -5.05 -11.09 -24.66
N PRO A 186 -5.62 -11.95 -25.54
CA PRO A 186 -5.22 -13.36 -25.69
C PRO A 186 -3.79 -13.56 -26.23
N ALA A 187 -3.29 -12.65 -27.07
CA ALA A 187 -1.94 -12.75 -27.66
C ALA A 187 -0.82 -12.56 -26.61
N ALA A 188 -1.00 -11.61 -25.68
CA ALA A 188 -0.03 -11.35 -24.61
C ALA A 188 0.03 -12.51 -23.61
N ALA A 189 -1.11 -13.16 -23.36
CA ALA A 189 -1.16 -14.35 -22.51
C ALA A 189 -0.41 -15.55 -23.13
N ALA A 190 -0.55 -15.76 -24.44
CA ALA A 190 0.18 -16.81 -25.16
C ALA A 190 1.70 -16.56 -25.16
N ALA A 191 2.13 -15.32 -25.41
CA ALA A 191 3.54 -14.93 -25.35
C ALA A 191 4.14 -15.11 -23.94
N ALA A 192 3.40 -14.72 -22.89
CA ALA A 192 3.80 -14.94 -21.51
C ALA A 192 3.93 -16.44 -21.19
N ALA A 193 2.99 -17.28 -21.65
CA ALA A 193 3.04 -18.72 -21.45
C ALA A 193 4.25 -19.39 -22.14
N LEU A 194 4.60 -18.96 -23.36
CA LEU A 194 5.81 -19.43 -24.05
C LEU A 194 7.09 -19.02 -23.32
N ASN A 195 7.17 -17.77 -22.84
CA ASN A 195 8.31 -17.29 -22.07
C ASN A 195 8.46 -18.05 -20.75
N LEU A 196 7.35 -18.35 -20.06
CA LEU A 196 7.35 -19.22 -18.88
C LEU A 196 7.89 -20.60 -19.17
N ALA A 197 7.42 -21.23 -20.27
CA ALA A 197 7.79 -22.58 -20.64
C ALA A 197 9.28 -22.70 -21.01
N ALA A 198 9.91 -21.60 -21.43
CA ALA A 198 11.33 -21.54 -21.77
C ALA A 198 12.25 -21.35 -20.55
N LEU A 199 11.73 -21.12 -19.34
CA LEU A 199 12.57 -20.89 -18.16
C LEU A 199 13.23 -22.19 -17.67
N SER A 200 14.53 -22.11 -17.37
CA SER A 200 15.23 -23.18 -16.65
C SER A 200 14.72 -23.31 -15.20
N PRO A 201 14.89 -24.46 -14.53
CA PRO A 201 14.49 -24.62 -13.12
C PRO A 201 15.13 -23.57 -12.20
N LYS A 202 16.38 -23.20 -12.47
CA LYS A 202 17.09 -22.13 -11.74
C LYS A 202 16.46 -20.75 -12.00
N GLY A 203 16.17 -20.44 -13.26
CA GLY A 203 15.53 -19.18 -13.64
C GLY A 203 14.10 -19.04 -13.08
N GLN A 204 13.34 -20.15 -13.03
CA GLN A 204 12.02 -20.17 -12.41
C GLN A 204 12.09 -19.89 -10.90
N TYR A 205 13.10 -20.43 -10.21
CA TYR A 205 13.33 -20.13 -8.80
C TYR A 205 13.69 -18.65 -8.58
N GLU A 206 14.63 -18.10 -9.36
CA GLU A 206 15.03 -16.69 -9.26
C GLU A 206 13.84 -15.75 -9.48
N LEU A 207 13.02 -16.04 -10.49
CA LEU A 207 11.76 -15.32 -10.75
C LEU A 207 10.78 -15.43 -9.58
N THR A 208 10.63 -16.62 -9.02
CA THR A 208 9.72 -16.87 -7.89
C THR A 208 10.19 -16.12 -6.63
N LEU A 209 11.49 -16.12 -6.36
CA LEU A 209 12.08 -15.42 -5.22
C LEU A 209 11.93 -13.90 -5.37
N ALA A 210 12.23 -13.35 -6.55
CA ALA A 210 12.05 -11.93 -6.85
C ALA A 210 10.58 -11.50 -6.72
N HIS A 211 9.64 -12.36 -7.14
CA HIS A 211 8.22 -12.11 -6.91
C HIS A 211 7.88 -12.03 -5.42
N ILE A 212 8.37 -12.97 -4.59
CA ILE A 212 8.10 -12.95 -3.15
C ILE A 212 8.70 -11.68 -2.51
N GLU A 213 9.91 -11.28 -2.91
CA GLU A 213 10.55 -10.04 -2.45
C GLU A 213 9.69 -8.81 -2.80
N HIS A 214 9.20 -8.73 -4.03
CA HIS A 214 8.26 -7.69 -4.47
C HIS A 214 6.95 -7.70 -3.68
N GLN A 215 6.38 -8.87 -3.40
CA GLN A 215 5.14 -9.01 -2.63
C GLN A 215 5.32 -8.59 -1.17
N MET A 216 6.45 -8.89 -0.54
CA MET A 216 6.77 -8.40 0.80
C MET A 216 6.89 -6.88 0.82
N ALA A 217 7.63 -6.30 -0.12
CA ALA A 217 7.78 -4.85 -0.24
C ALA A 217 6.44 -4.16 -0.50
N SER A 218 5.62 -4.74 -1.37
CA SER A 218 4.27 -4.25 -1.70
C SER A 218 3.32 -4.33 -0.51
N ALA A 219 3.35 -5.42 0.26
CA ALA A 219 2.54 -5.56 1.48
C ALA A 219 2.96 -4.58 2.57
N LEU A 220 4.26 -4.31 2.70
CA LEU A 220 4.79 -3.27 3.59
C LEU A 220 4.33 -1.88 3.16
N ALA A 221 4.35 -1.58 1.86
CA ALA A 221 3.77 -0.36 1.32
C ALA A 221 2.23 -0.31 1.51
N LEU A 222 1.57 -1.46 1.45
CA LEU A 222 0.20 -1.75 1.88
C LEU A 222 -0.14 -1.31 3.31
N GLN A 223 0.85 -1.24 4.20
CA GLN A 223 0.63 -1.35 5.64
C GLN A 223 -0.19 -2.62 6.01
N SER A 224 -0.06 -3.69 5.20
CA SER A 224 -0.82 -4.93 5.34
C SER A 224 -0.04 -5.96 6.13
N ALA A 225 -0.24 -5.97 7.44
CA ALA A 225 0.47 -6.82 8.39
C ALA A 225 0.33 -8.32 8.08
N THR A 226 -0.91 -8.76 7.83
CA THR A 226 -1.28 -10.14 7.51
C THR A 226 -0.63 -10.64 6.22
N GLU A 227 -0.68 -9.84 5.15
CA GLU A 227 -0.05 -10.20 3.87
C GLU A 227 1.47 -10.19 3.97
N TYR A 228 2.05 -9.21 4.68
CA TYR A 228 3.49 -9.16 4.90
C TYR A 228 3.98 -10.43 5.61
N ARG A 229 3.32 -10.83 6.71
CA ARG A 229 3.66 -12.06 7.45
C ARG A 229 3.53 -13.31 6.57
N HIS A 230 2.50 -13.37 5.73
CA HIS A 230 2.32 -14.48 4.79
C HIS A 230 3.49 -14.59 3.80
N TRP A 231 3.84 -13.49 3.14
CA TRP A 231 4.92 -13.45 2.15
C TRP A 231 6.29 -13.66 2.81
N LEU A 232 6.51 -13.15 4.02
CA LEU A 232 7.71 -13.41 4.82
C LEU A 232 7.91 -14.90 5.11
N LYS A 233 6.84 -15.61 5.47
CA LYS A 233 6.90 -17.06 5.68
C LYS A 233 7.28 -17.80 4.41
N LEU A 234 6.70 -17.43 3.26
CA LEU A 234 7.04 -18.02 1.97
C LEU A 234 8.48 -17.69 1.55
N TYR A 235 8.96 -16.49 1.86
CA TYR A 235 10.34 -16.10 1.61
C TYR A 235 11.32 -17.00 2.37
N ALA A 236 11.12 -17.14 3.68
CA ALA A 236 11.94 -18.02 4.52
C ALA A 236 11.91 -19.48 4.02
N LEU A 237 10.74 -19.99 3.61
CA LEU A 237 10.61 -21.32 3.04
C LEU A 237 11.38 -21.48 1.71
N ASN A 238 11.36 -20.48 0.83
CA ASN A 238 12.09 -20.52 -0.43
C ASN A 238 13.61 -20.37 -0.23
N LEU A 239 14.05 -19.58 0.74
CA LEU A 239 15.45 -19.48 1.12
C LEU A 239 15.99 -20.81 1.69
N SER A 240 15.15 -21.53 2.44
CA SER A 240 15.53 -22.85 2.98
C SER A 240 15.81 -23.85 1.87
N GLN A 241 15.10 -23.82 0.74
CA GLN A 241 15.27 -24.79 -0.35
C GLN A 241 16.60 -24.66 -1.10
N GLN A 242 17.18 -23.46 -1.23
CA GLN A 242 18.42 -23.22 -1.99
C GLN A 242 19.68 -23.06 -1.13
N GLN A 243 19.58 -23.28 0.19
CA GLN A 243 20.70 -23.06 1.13
C GLN A 243 21.33 -21.66 0.97
N ALA A 244 20.50 -20.63 0.78
CA ALA A 244 20.94 -19.25 0.59
C ALA A 244 21.38 -18.62 1.93
N VAL A 245 22.45 -19.16 2.53
CA VAL A 245 22.91 -18.84 3.89
C VAL A 245 23.08 -17.34 4.14
N ARG A 246 23.59 -16.59 3.15
CA ARG A 246 23.76 -15.14 3.26
C ARG A 246 22.43 -14.40 3.44
N LYS A 247 21.43 -14.69 2.59
CA LYS A 247 20.08 -14.12 2.69
C LYS A 247 19.37 -14.55 3.98
N VAL A 248 19.60 -15.79 4.43
CA VAL A 248 19.06 -16.29 5.70
C VAL A 248 19.62 -15.49 6.88
N ARG A 249 20.95 -15.30 6.94
CA ARG A 249 21.59 -14.51 8.00
C ARG A 249 21.14 -13.05 7.97
N GLU A 250 21.14 -12.43 6.79
CA GLU A 250 20.64 -11.07 6.61
C GLU A 250 19.21 -10.89 7.16
N LEU A 251 18.30 -11.81 6.81
CA LEU A 251 16.92 -11.78 7.30
C LEU A 251 16.84 -11.95 8.82
N CYS A 252 17.59 -12.91 9.39
CA CYS A 252 17.58 -13.15 10.82
C CYS A 252 18.19 -11.98 11.60
N ASP A 253 19.29 -11.40 11.12
CA ASP A 253 19.96 -10.24 11.73
C ASP A 253 19.05 -9.00 11.72
N GLU A 254 18.33 -8.76 10.62
CA GLU A 254 17.37 -7.65 10.51
C GLU A 254 16.22 -7.77 11.53
N LEU A 255 15.72 -8.98 11.75
CA LEU A 255 14.61 -9.23 12.68
C LEU A 255 15.05 -9.32 14.14
N LEU A 256 16.28 -9.77 14.41
CA LEU A 256 16.84 -9.85 15.76
C LEU A 256 17.17 -8.45 16.30
N GLY A 257 17.81 -7.63 15.46
CA GLY A 257 18.32 -6.31 15.83
C GLY A 257 19.58 -6.36 16.69
N PRO A 258 20.09 -5.18 17.11
CA PRO A 258 21.22 -5.11 18.03
C PRO A 258 20.85 -5.72 19.38
N LEU A 259 21.72 -6.59 19.91
CA LEU A 259 21.53 -7.26 21.21
C LEU A 259 21.75 -6.31 22.41
N VAL A 260 22.38 -5.15 22.20
CA VAL A 260 22.90 -4.25 23.26
C VAL A 260 21.86 -3.24 23.79
N ALA A 261 20.56 -3.42 23.52
CA ALA A 261 19.54 -2.46 23.95
C ALA A 261 19.19 -2.50 25.46
N GLN A 262 19.80 -3.37 26.27
CA GLN A 262 19.48 -3.50 27.70
C GLN A 262 20.44 -2.76 28.66
N ASP A 263 21.59 -2.26 28.20
CA ASP A 263 22.57 -1.59 29.08
C ASP A 263 22.64 -0.06 28.92
N ALA A 264 21.73 0.54 28.12
CA ALA A 264 21.76 1.97 27.85
C ALA A 264 21.21 2.85 28.99
N ASP A 265 20.68 2.27 30.07
CA ASP A 265 20.08 3.03 31.19
C ASP A 265 21.04 3.30 32.37
N VAL A 266 22.31 2.89 32.33
CA VAL A 266 23.16 3.00 33.54
C VAL A 266 24.41 3.87 33.43
N HIS A 267 25.09 4.06 32.29
CA HIS A 267 26.22 5.00 32.26
C HIS A 267 26.33 5.71 30.91
N GLY A 268 26.29 7.05 30.95
CA GLY A 268 26.63 7.92 29.83
C GLY A 268 28.08 7.68 29.39
N ALA A 269 28.26 6.75 28.47
CA ALA A 269 29.52 6.46 27.83
C ALA A 269 29.29 6.38 26.32
N GLU A 270 29.58 7.50 25.67
CA GLU A 270 29.87 7.57 24.24
C GLU A 270 31.03 6.61 23.92
N ILE A 271 30.72 5.39 23.51
CA ILE A 271 31.71 4.51 22.88
C ILE A 271 31.09 3.89 21.62
N SER A 272 31.25 4.64 20.53
CA SER A 272 31.73 4.12 19.25
C SER A 272 30.99 2.94 18.62
N SER A 273 29.73 3.14 18.23
CA SER A 273 29.36 2.71 16.88
C SER A 273 29.64 3.90 15.97
N ALA A 274 30.60 3.75 15.06
CA ALA A 274 30.81 4.71 13.98
C ALA A 274 29.47 4.84 13.24
N SER A 275 28.72 5.87 13.61
CA SER A 275 27.41 6.18 13.07
C SER A 275 27.64 6.52 11.62
N ARG A 276 27.43 5.54 10.72
CA ARG A 276 27.30 5.83 9.31
C ARG A 276 26.20 6.89 9.19
N PRO A 277 26.43 8.01 8.49
CA PRO A 277 25.35 8.93 8.19
C PRO A 277 24.29 8.15 7.40
N GLY A 278 23.12 7.90 8.02
CA GLY A 278 22.03 7.14 7.42
C GLY A 278 21.76 5.73 7.99
N ALA A 279 22.46 5.28 9.04
CA ALA A 279 22.04 4.08 9.77
C ALA A 279 20.78 4.41 10.61
N THR A 280 19.60 4.14 10.06
CA THR A 280 18.34 4.22 10.79
C THR A 280 18.41 3.34 12.03
N ALA A 281 18.09 3.93 13.19
CA ALA A 281 17.98 3.18 14.45
C ALA A 281 17.05 1.97 14.25
N TRP A 282 17.49 0.79 14.68
CA TRP A 282 16.71 -0.43 14.52
C TRP A 282 15.38 -0.31 15.27
N GLN A 283 14.26 -0.56 14.57
CA GLN A 283 12.93 -0.50 15.15
C GLN A 283 12.44 -1.90 15.52
N PRO A 284 12.05 -2.16 16.79
CA PRO A 284 11.63 -3.49 17.26
C PRO A 284 10.24 -3.90 16.76
N GLN A 285 9.45 -2.95 16.30
CA GLN A 285 8.10 -3.20 15.78
C GLN A 285 8.04 -3.00 14.27
N LEU A 286 7.25 -3.83 13.60
CA LEU A 286 6.97 -3.76 12.17
C LEU A 286 5.51 -4.10 11.92
N LEU A 287 4.72 -3.15 11.39
CA LEU A 287 3.29 -3.33 11.14
C LEU A 287 2.50 -3.86 12.37
N GLY A 288 2.91 -3.43 13.57
CA GLY A 288 2.32 -3.88 14.84
C GLY A 288 2.86 -5.21 15.38
N PHE A 289 3.71 -5.93 14.64
CA PHE A 289 4.38 -7.13 15.14
C PHE A 289 5.71 -6.79 15.82
N ASN A 290 6.07 -7.57 16.85
CA ASN A 290 7.42 -7.60 17.36
C ASN A 290 8.33 -8.40 16.40
N LYS A 291 9.43 -7.80 15.92
CA LYS A 291 10.33 -8.43 14.94
C LYS A 291 10.97 -9.72 15.48
N ARG A 292 11.37 -9.75 16.75
CA ARG A 292 11.92 -10.95 17.41
C ARG A 292 10.88 -12.05 17.53
N GLN A 293 9.62 -11.70 17.77
CA GLN A 293 8.51 -12.65 17.74
C GLN A 293 8.25 -13.19 16.32
N LEU A 294 8.31 -12.34 15.29
CA LEU A 294 8.23 -12.80 13.89
C LEU A 294 9.36 -13.77 13.54
N LEU A 295 10.58 -13.48 14.00
CA LEU A 295 11.73 -14.37 13.84
C LEU A 295 11.43 -15.73 14.48
N ARG A 296 11.04 -15.74 15.76
CA ARG A 296 10.78 -16.97 16.54
C ARG A 296 9.62 -17.79 16.00
N GLU A 297 8.49 -17.16 15.69
CA GLU A 297 7.23 -17.87 15.40
C GLU A 297 6.99 -18.11 13.91
N THR A 298 7.61 -17.33 13.02
CA THR A 298 7.32 -17.37 11.58
C THR A 298 8.53 -17.79 10.75
N VAL A 299 9.69 -17.14 10.96
CA VAL A 299 10.88 -17.35 10.11
C VAL A 299 11.65 -18.61 10.49
N LEU A 300 12.04 -18.77 11.76
CA LEU A 300 12.82 -19.93 12.20
C LEU A 300 12.09 -21.26 11.94
N PRO A 301 10.77 -21.40 12.20
CA PRO A 301 10.04 -22.64 11.86
C PRO A 301 9.99 -22.93 10.36
N ALA A 302 9.93 -21.91 9.51
CA ALA A 302 9.96 -22.10 8.06
C ALA A 302 11.34 -22.56 7.56
N LEU A 303 12.41 -22.01 8.14
CA LEU A 303 13.78 -22.40 7.83
C LEU A 303 14.15 -23.81 8.36
N ALA A 304 13.54 -24.24 9.46
CA ALA A 304 13.76 -25.56 10.08
C ALA A 304 13.41 -26.74 9.15
N THR A 305 12.69 -26.49 8.06
CA THR A 305 12.43 -27.46 6.99
C THR A 305 13.72 -27.99 6.34
N ASN A 306 14.82 -27.24 6.37
CA ASN A 306 16.11 -27.68 5.86
C ASN A 306 17.08 -28.09 6.99
N ARG A 307 17.52 -29.35 6.96
CA ARG A 307 18.51 -29.91 7.93
C ARG A 307 19.87 -29.21 7.88
N ALA A 308 20.26 -28.64 6.74
CA ALA A 308 21.54 -27.93 6.60
C ALA A 308 21.58 -26.60 7.38
N LEU A 309 20.41 -26.02 7.71
CA LEU A 309 20.33 -24.75 8.43
C LEU A 309 20.28 -24.91 9.95
N GLN A 310 20.24 -26.13 10.49
CA GLN A 310 20.01 -26.38 11.93
C GLN A 310 21.04 -25.71 12.85
N LEU A 311 22.30 -25.63 12.43
CA LEU A 311 23.34 -24.92 13.20
C LEU A 311 23.04 -23.42 13.30
N ILE A 312 22.64 -22.81 12.19
CA ILE A 312 22.28 -21.38 12.14
C ILE A 312 21.01 -21.12 12.96
N LEU A 313 20.04 -22.05 12.90
CA LEU A 313 18.81 -21.92 13.68
C LEU A 313 19.06 -21.99 15.18
N ALA A 314 19.93 -22.89 15.63
CA ALA A 314 20.32 -22.98 17.03
C ALA A 314 20.98 -21.68 17.52
N GLU A 315 21.89 -21.12 16.71
CA GLU A 315 22.56 -19.83 16.98
C GLU A 315 21.53 -18.69 17.20
N TYR A 316 20.55 -18.53 16.30
CA TYR A 316 19.53 -17.48 16.43
C TYR A 316 18.50 -17.75 17.54
N LEU A 317 18.21 -19.01 17.87
CA LEU A 317 17.35 -19.33 19.01
C LEU A 317 18.01 -18.96 20.34
N GLU A 318 19.30 -19.24 20.49
CA GLU A 318 20.07 -18.88 21.69
C GLU A 318 20.12 -17.35 21.85
N MET A 319 20.41 -16.60 20.77
CA MET A 319 20.41 -15.13 20.79
C MET A 319 19.03 -14.50 21.05
N LEU A 320 17.93 -15.23 20.88
CA LEU A 320 16.58 -14.77 21.22
C LEU A 320 16.21 -15.03 22.68
N GLU A 321 16.94 -15.91 23.37
CA GLU A 321 16.73 -16.27 24.77
C GLU A 321 17.54 -15.39 25.73
N THR A 322 18.59 -14.74 25.22
CA THR A 322 19.36 -13.67 25.89
C THR A 322 18.62 -12.34 25.86
#